data_AF-A0AAD7TDU9-F1
#
_entry.id   AF-A0AAD7TDU9-F1
#
_cell.length_a   1.000
_cell.length_b   1.000
_cell.length_c   1.000
_cell.angle_alpha   90.00
_cell.angle_beta   90.00
_cell.angle_gamma   90.00
#
_symmetry.space_group_name_H-M   'P 1'
#
loop_
_entity.id
_entity.type
_entity.pdbx_description
1 polymer ?
#
loop_
_entity_poly.entity_id
_entity_poly.type
_entity_poly.pdbx_seq_one_letter_code
_entity_poly.pdbx_strand_id
1 'polypeptide(L)'
;MTEDPELIAAAILLPKFRTSWTKDDATIRMGVDYIKQHMEAPSLQLGDATSSSDEEDFFSALQAPQAQDSSKELDGYLAISADHMDSLKSFPAVCKLSVKLNMLLPASAACERLFSIAGLVFSPRRARLHSHNFENQLLLKMNSKFYSFK
;
A
#
# COMPACT_ATOMS: atom_id res chain seq x y z
N MET A 1 -14.55 2.76 -21.33
CA MET A 1 -13.23 3.20 -20.80
C MET A 1 -13.44 3.34 -19.30
N THR A 2 -12.82 2.45 -18.51
CA THR A 2 -12.84 2.35 -17.03
C THR A 2 -14.11 2.80 -16.31
N GLU A 3 -15.13 1.94 -16.30
CA GLU A 3 -16.26 2.04 -15.35
C GLU A 3 -15.97 1.30 -14.03
N ASP A 4 -14.75 0.78 -13.86
CA ASP A 4 -14.38 0.04 -12.66
C ASP A 4 -14.10 1.02 -11.50
N PRO A 5 -14.95 1.04 -10.45
CA PRO A 5 -14.77 1.93 -9.31
C PRO A 5 -13.44 1.71 -8.59
N GLU A 6 -12.88 0.49 -8.64
CA GLU A 6 -11.58 0.17 -8.03
C GLU A 6 -10.43 0.87 -8.74
N LEU A 7 -10.43 0.88 -10.07
CA LEU A 7 -9.40 1.55 -10.88
C LEU A 7 -9.47 3.08 -10.72
N ILE A 8 -10.69 3.61 -10.62
CA ILE A 8 -10.91 5.03 -10.38
C ILE A 8 -10.43 5.41 -8.97
N ALA A 9 -10.74 4.59 -7.96
CA ALA A 9 -10.22 4.77 -6.61
C ALA A 9 -8.67 4.72 -6.57
N ALA A 10 -8.05 3.76 -7.28
CA ALA A 10 -6.60 3.67 -7.40
C ALA A 10 -5.98 4.95 -7.97
N ALA A 11 -6.60 5.51 -9.02
CA ALA A 11 -6.18 6.77 -9.63
C ALA A 11 -6.32 7.96 -8.68
N ILE A 12 -7.41 8.04 -7.91
CA ILE A 12 -7.63 9.11 -6.91
C ILE A 12 -6.59 9.04 -5.78
N LEU A 13 -6.19 7.83 -5.37
CA LEU A 13 -5.20 7.61 -4.31
C LEU A 13 -3.75 7.88 -4.72
N LEU A 14 -3.50 8.27 -5.98
CA LEU A 14 -2.19 8.74 -6.46
C LEU A 14 -2.11 10.28 -6.35
N PRO A 15 -1.13 10.84 -5.61
CA PRO A 15 -1.00 12.30 -5.38
C PRO A 15 -0.98 13.16 -6.63
N LYS A 16 -0.37 12.64 -7.70
CA LYS A 16 -0.25 13.34 -8.97
C LYS A 16 -1.57 13.48 -9.71
N PHE A 17 -2.52 12.57 -9.50
CA PHE A 17 -3.78 12.53 -10.23
C PHE A 17 -4.95 13.03 -9.38
N ARG A 18 -5.15 12.50 -8.17
CA ARG A 18 -6.29 12.82 -7.30
C ARG A 18 -7.59 12.95 -8.11
N THR A 19 -8.15 14.15 -8.17
CA THR A 19 -9.37 14.47 -8.93
C THR A 19 -9.09 15.31 -10.20
N SER A 20 -7.83 15.62 -10.51
CA SER A 20 -7.48 16.52 -11.62
C SER A 20 -7.38 15.85 -13.00
N TRP A 21 -7.38 14.51 -13.05
CA TRP A 21 -7.19 13.73 -14.27
C TRP A 21 -8.45 13.58 -15.13
N THR A 22 -9.64 13.88 -14.60
CA THR A 22 -10.91 13.87 -15.33
C THR A 22 -11.79 15.04 -14.91
N LYS A 23 -12.69 15.46 -15.80
CA LYS A 23 -13.72 16.49 -15.53
C LYS A 23 -15.08 15.89 -15.19
N ASP A 24 -15.21 14.56 -15.24
CA ASP A 24 -16.46 13.88 -14.94
C ASP A 24 -16.62 13.68 -13.43
N ASP A 25 -17.44 14.53 -12.83
CA ASP A 25 -17.78 14.48 -11.42
C ASP A 25 -18.49 13.18 -11.02
N ALA A 26 -19.17 12.49 -11.95
CA ALA A 26 -19.80 11.21 -11.66
C ALA A 26 -18.73 10.12 -11.45
N THR A 27 -17.73 10.06 -12.34
CA THR A 27 -16.56 9.19 -12.20
C THR A 27 -15.83 9.47 -10.87
N ILE A 28 -15.55 10.73 -10.55
CA ILE A 28 -14.85 11.08 -9.30
C ILE A 28 -15.67 10.64 -8.07
N ARG A 29 -16.98 10.90 -8.06
CA ARG A 29 -17.85 10.47 -6.96
C ARG A 29 -17.83 8.96 -6.77
N MET A 30 -17.93 8.20 -7.85
CA MET A 30 -17.90 6.74 -7.81
C MET A 30 -16.62 6.20 -7.17
N GLY A 31 -15.45 6.77 -7.50
CA GLY A 31 -14.19 6.38 -6.87
C GLY A 31 -14.06 6.81 -5.42
N VAL A 32 -14.53 8.02 -5.07
CA VAL A 32 -14.53 8.50 -3.68
C VAL A 32 -15.45 7.65 -2.80
N ASP A 33 -16.63 7.29 -3.30
CA ASP A 33 -17.58 6.42 -2.59
C ASP A 33 -16.99 5.03 -2.38
N TYR A 34 -16.30 4.49 -3.40
CA TYR A 34 -15.57 3.22 -3.27
C TYR A 34 -14.48 3.31 -2.19
N ILE A 35 -13.69 4.39 -2.17
CA ILE A 35 -12.65 4.60 -1.14
C ILE A 35 -13.29 4.62 0.25
N LYS A 36 -14.36 5.40 0.44
CA LYS A 36 -15.05 5.50 1.73
C LYS A 36 -15.58 4.17 2.22
N GLN A 37 -16.10 3.32 1.33
CA GLN A 37 -16.59 1.99 1.66
C GLN A 37 -15.46 1.00 2.04
N HIS A 38 -14.26 1.16 1.47
CA HIS A 38 -13.13 0.24 1.64
C HIS A 38 -12.03 0.75 2.59
N MET A 39 -12.20 1.96 3.13
CA MET A 39 -11.39 2.45 4.24
C MET A 39 -11.85 1.75 5.53
N GLU A 40 -11.28 0.58 5.79
CA GLU A 40 -11.36 -0.01 7.11
C GLU A 40 -10.59 0.85 8.12
N ALA A 41 -11.23 1.15 9.24
CA ALA A 41 -10.57 1.71 10.41
C ALA A 41 -9.33 0.87 10.77
N PRO A 42 -8.30 1.45 11.40
CA PRO A 42 -7.14 0.69 11.83
C PRO A 42 -7.64 -0.45 12.74
N SER A 43 -7.59 -1.67 12.24
CA SER A 43 -7.76 -2.87 13.05
C SER A 43 -6.75 -2.79 14.19
N LEU A 44 -7.23 -2.56 15.41
CA LEU A 44 -6.43 -2.66 16.62
C LEU A 44 -5.70 -4.00 16.56
N GLN A 45 -4.36 -3.96 16.43
CA GLN A 45 -3.57 -5.14 16.73
C GLN A 45 -3.71 -5.37 18.23
N LEU A 46 -4.65 -6.24 18.61
CA LEU A 46 -4.75 -6.73 19.97
C LEU A 46 -3.57 -7.66 20.22
N GLY A 47 -2.57 -7.15 20.94
CA GLY A 47 -1.45 -7.89 21.51
C GLY A 47 -0.63 -6.92 22.35
N ASP A 48 -0.40 -7.07 23.64
CA ASP A 48 -0.43 -8.23 24.52
C ASP A 48 -0.80 -7.73 25.92
N ALA A 49 -2.01 -8.05 26.41
CA ALA A 49 -2.46 -7.61 27.73
C ALA A 49 -1.87 -8.52 28.81
N THR A 50 -0.69 -8.16 29.31
CA THR A 50 -0.28 -8.57 30.66
C THR A 50 -1.28 -7.98 31.65
N SER A 51 -1.99 -8.88 32.34
CA SER A 51 -2.94 -8.65 33.42
C SER A 51 -2.51 -7.55 34.40
N SER A 52 -3.28 -6.46 34.48
CA SER A 52 -3.46 -5.72 35.74
C SER A 52 -4.73 -4.84 35.69
N SER A 53 -5.73 -5.27 36.47
CA SER A 53 -6.77 -4.48 37.17
C SER A 53 -6.91 -3.00 36.81
N ASP A 54 -7.91 -2.64 36.00
CA ASP A 54 -9.03 -1.78 36.41
C ASP A 54 -10.16 -1.92 35.37
N GLU A 55 -11.38 -1.55 35.73
CA GLU A 55 -12.61 -1.69 34.92
C GLU A 55 -12.54 -0.97 33.55
N GLU A 56 -11.92 -1.59 32.56
CA GLU A 56 -11.96 -1.11 31.17
C GLU A 56 -13.35 -1.37 30.60
N ASP A 57 -14.11 -0.29 30.43
CA ASP A 57 -15.48 -0.27 29.94
C ASP A 57 -15.58 -1.09 28.63
N PHE A 58 -16.21 -2.27 28.69
CA PHE A 58 -16.34 -3.22 27.58
C PHE A 58 -16.94 -2.57 26.31
N PHE A 59 -17.67 -1.46 26.47
CA PHE A 59 -18.29 -0.69 25.40
C PHE A 59 -17.44 0.48 24.87
N SER A 60 -16.27 0.76 25.45
CA SER A 60 -15.35 1.82 24.98
C SER A 60 -14.88 1.58 23.53
N ALA A 61 -14.71 0.31 23.13
CA ALA A 61 -14.41 -0.08 21.75
C ALA A 61 -15.54 0.28 20.75
N LEU A 62 -16.79 0.39 21.24
CA LEU A 62 -17.95 0.80 20.44
C LEU A 62 -18.15 2.33 20.44
N GLN A 63 -17.54 3.06 21.38
CA GLN A 63 -17.60 4.52 21.46
C GLN A 63 -16.47 5.23 20.71
N ALA A 64 -15.50 4.49 20.17
CA ALA A 64 -14.42 5.09 19.42
C ALA A 64 -14.99 5.75 18.13
N PRO A 65 -14.67 7.04 17.83
CA PRO A 65 -15.15 7.76 16.65
C PRO A 65 -14.43 7.30 15.37
N GLN A 66 -14.30 5.99 15.16
CA GLN A 66 -13.40 5.37 14.18
C GLN A 66 -13.84 5.62 12.72
N ALA A 67 -15.15 5.67 12.47
CA ALA A 67 -15.67 5.95 11.12
C ALA A 67 -15.60 7.44 10.74
N GLN A 68 -15.58 8.34 11.73
CA GLN A 68 -15.58 9.78 11.48
C GLN A 68 -14.18 10.30 11.12
N ASP A 69 -13.14 9.66 11.63
CA ASP A 69 -11.76 10.08 11.41
C ASP A 69 -11.24 9.66 10.03
N SER A 70 -11.63 8.49 9.51
CA SER A 70 -11.21 8.04 8.16
C SER A 70 -11.77 8.93 7.04
N SER A 71 -13.01 9.43 7.16
CA SER A 71 -13.57 10.37 6.18
C SER A 71 -12.84 11.72 6.22
N LYS A 72 -12.54 12.23 7.42
CA LYS A 72 -11.75 13.48 7.57
C LYS A 72 -10.34 13.34 7.02
N GLU A 73 -9.76 12.15 7.15
CA GLU A 73 -8.44 11.82 6.62
C GLU A 73 -8.43 11.88 5.08
N LEU A 74 -9.43 11.31 4.42
CA LEU A 74 -9.59 11.38 2.98
C LEU A 74 -9.81 12.83 2.50
N ASP A 75 -10.68 13.58 3.17
CA ASP A 75 -10.94 14.98 2.82
C ASP A 75 -9.67 15.83 2.99
N GLY A 76 -8.89 15.58 4.04
CA GLY A 76 -7.58 16.21 4.27
C GLY A 76 -6.55 15.86 3.19
N TYR A 77 -6.50 14.61 2.74
CA TYR A 77 -5.63 14.18 1.63
C TYR A 77 -6.00 14.88 0.31
N LEU A 78 -7.30 14.97 -0.01
CA LEU A 78 -7.77 15.60 -1.24
C LEU A 78 -7.56 17.12 -1.25
N ALA A 79 -7.50 17.77 -0.08
CA ALA A 79 -7.28 19.21 0.04
C ALA A 79 -5.81 19.66 -0.11
N ILE A 80 -4.86 18.72 -0.03
CA ILE A 80 -3.43 19.05 -0.14
C ILE A 80 -3.08 19.44 -1.58
N SER A 81 -2.09 20.34 -1.75
CA SER A 81 -1.55 20.69 -3.07
C SER A 81 -0.32 19.87 -3.47
N ALA A 82 0.42 19.32 -2.50
CA ALA A 82 1.59 18.48 -2.74
C ALA A 82 1.30 17.27 -3.64
N ASP A 83 2.23 16.95 -4.53
CA ASP A 83 2.15 15.88 -5.53
C ASP A 83 3.15 14.74 -5.31
N HIS A 84 3.89 14.79 -4.20
CA HIS A 84 4.91 13.80 -3.83
C HIS A 84 4.32 12.67 -2.97
N MET A 85 4.84 11.45 -3.12
CA MET A 85 4.35 10.27 -2.39
C MET A 85 4.50 10.37 -0.86
N ASP A 86 5.43 11.19 -0.36
CA ASP A 86 5.58 11.41 1.08
C ASP A 86 4.34 12.05 1.71
N SER A 87 3.48 12.71 0.94
CA SER A 87 2.23 13.29 1.44
C SER A 87 1.22 12.24 1.87
N LEU A 88 1.33 10.97 1.42
CA LEU A 88 0.49 9.90 1.94
C LEU A 88 0.89 9.47 3.35
N LYS A 89 2.12 9.75 3.79
CA LYS A 89 2.58 9.32 5.12
C LYS A 89 1.83 10.02 6.26
N SER A 90 1.27 11.20 6.01
CA SER A 90 0.42 11.92 6.97
C SER A 90 -1.00 11.36 7.07
N PHE A 91 -1.39 10.44 6.17
CA PHE A 91 -2.72 9.83 6.10
C PHE A 91 -2.57 8.30 6.08
N PRO A 92 -2.44 7.65 7.25
CA PRO A 92 -2.13 6.23 7.35
C PRO A 92 -3.20 5.31 6.75
N ALA A 93 -4.50 5.62 6.89
CA ALA A 93 -5.57 4.82 6.29
C ALA A 93 -5.63 5.01 4.77
N VAL A 94 -5.46 6.25 4.28
CA VAL A 94 -5.36 6.53 2.83
C VAL A 94 -4.13 5.83 2.24
N CYS A 95 -3.00 5.87 2.93
CA CYS A 95 -1.76 5.20 2.54
C CYS A 95 -1.94 3.69 2.40
N LYS A 96 -2.54 3.05 3.42
CA LYS A 96 -2.78 1.60 3.41
C LYS A 96 -3.64 1.19 2.22
N LEU A 97 -4.73 1.91 1.95
CA LEU A 97 -5.61 1.62 0.81
C LEU A 97 -4.91 1.91 -0.53
N SER A 98 -4.15 3.01 -0.61
CA SER A 98 -3.39 3.37 -1.81
C SER A 98 -2.41 2.28 -2.20
N VAL A 99 -1.66 1.73 -1.23
CA VAL A 99 -0.77 0.60 -1.42
C VAL A 99 -1.55 -0.63 -1.88
N LYS A 100 -2.68 -0.96 -1.24
CA LYS A 100 -3.49 -2.14 -1.60
C LYS A 100 -3.96 -2.10 -3.06
N LEU A 101 -4.50 -0.97 -3.51
CA LEU A 101 -5.07 -0.84 -4.85
C LEU A 101 -4.00 -0.66 -5.94
N ASN A 102 -2.92 0.06 -5.66
CA ASN A 102 -1.90 0.38 -6.68
C ASN A 102 -0.76 -0.64 -6.78
N MET A 103 -0.52 -1.48 -5.76
CA MET A 103 0.55 -2.51 -5.81
C MET A 103 0.20 -3.71 -6.68
N LEU A 104 -1.08 -3.91 -7.03
CA LEU A 104 -1.54 -5.01 -7.87
C LEU A 104 -1.22 -4.83 -9.36
N LEU A 105 -0.65 -3.68 -9.76
CA LEU A 105 -0.27 -3.43 -11.14
C LEU A 105 0.78 -4.45 -11.63
N PRO A 106 0.76 -4.81 -12.93
CA PRO A 106 1.52 -5.93 -13.43
C PRO A 106 3.03 -5.68 -13.29
N ALA A 107 3.62 -6.34 -12.31
CA ALA A 107 5.06 -6.32 -12.02
C ALA A 107 5.91 -7.00 -13.11
N SER A 108 5.38 -7.25 -14.32
CA SER A 108 6.04 -7.97 -15.42
C SER A 108 7.46 -7.48 -15.65
N ALA A 109 7.67 -6.16 -15.77
CA ALA A 109 9.01 -5.58 -15.93
C ALA A 109 9.93 -5.82 -14.72
N ALA A 110 9.41 -5.81 -13.49
CA ALA A 110 10.18 -6.13 -12.29
C ALA A 110 10.52 -7.64 -12.21
N CYS A 111 9.57 -8.50 -12.59
CA CYS A 111 9.75 -9.93 -12.72
C CYS A 111 10.76 -10.27 -13.83
N GLU A 112 10.69 -9.62 -14.99
CA GLU A 112 11.66 -9.78 -16.08
C GLU A 112 13.07 -9.38 -15.65
N ARG A 113 13.21 -8.30 -14.88
CA ARG A 113 14.49 -7.91 -14.27
C ARG A 113 14.98 -8.98 -13.29
N LEU A 114 14.08 -9.55 -12.49
CA LEU A 114 14.36 -10.68 -11.59
C LEU A 114 14.87 -11.89 -12.36
N PHE A 115 14.16 -12.31 -13.41
CA PHE A 115 14.55 -13.45 -14.23
C PHE A 115 15.83 -13.21 -15.03
N SER A 116 16.08 -11.97 -15.47
CA SER A 116 17.33 -11.60 -16.12
C SER A 116 18.52 -11.75 -15.16
N ILE A 117 18.39 -11.28 -13.92
CA ILE A 117 19.45 -11.41 -12.91
C ILE A 117 19.60 -12.87 -12.46
N ALA A 118 18.49 -13.59 -12.33
CA ALA A 118 18.46 -15.03 -12.08
C ALA A 118 19.27 -15.80 -13.13
N GLY A 119 19.15 -15.48 -14.42
CA GLY A 119 19.98 -16.09 -15.48
C GLY A 119 21.49 -15.87 -15.29
N LEU A 120 21.90 -14.74 -14.70
CA LEU A 120 23.31 -14.47 -14.36
C LEU A 120 23.79 -15.22 -13.12
N VAL A 121 22.89 -15.50 -12.16
CA VAL A 121 23.19 -16.28 -10.96
C VAL A 121 23.22 -17.77 -11.30
N PHE A 122 22.26 -18.24 -12.09
CA PHE A 122 22.13 -19.60 -12.60
C PHE A 122 22.97 -19.81 -13.86
N SER A 123 24.29 -19.69 -13.72
CA SER A 123 25.22 -19.92 -14.83
C SER A 123 25.80 -21.35 -14.80
N PRO A 124 26.21 -21.91 -15.95
CA PRO A 124 26.80 -23.25 -16.03
C PRO A 124 28.02 -23.45 -15.13
N ARG A 125 28.75 -22.36 -14.82
CA ARG A 125 29.92 -22.40 -13.91
C ARG A 125 29.55 -22.53 -12.44
N ARG A 126 28.28 -22.31 -12.07
CA ARG A 126 27.76 -22.47 -10.69
C ARG A 126 26.74 -23.62 -10.58
N ALA A 127 26.90 -24.68 -11.37
CA ALA A 127 25.94 -25.77 -11.59
C ALA A 127 25.52 -26.62 -10.36
N ARG A 128 25.91 -26.25 -9.13
CA ARG A 128 25.52 -26.93 -7.88
C ARG A 128 24.89 -26.00 -6.85
N LEU A 129 24.22 -24.95 -7.31
CA LEU A 129 23.44 -24.07 -6.43
C LEU A 129 22.11 -24.75 -6.06
N HIS A 130 21.92 -25.01 -4.77
CA HIS A 130 20.64 -25.45 -4.24
C HIS A 130 19.61 -24.31 -4.36
N SER A 131 18.32 -24.63 -4.48
CA SER A 131 17.23 -23.65 -4.69
C SER A 131 17.25 -22.52 -3.67
N HIS A 132 17.36 -22.87 -2.39
CA HIS A 132 17.47 -21.90 -1.29
C HIS A 132 18.67 -20.95 -1.45
N ASN A 133 19.83 -21.48 -1.84
CA ASN A 133 21.04 -20.66 -2.02
C ASN A 133 20.96 -19.78 -3.28
N PHE A 134 20.28 -20.27 -4.32
CA PHE A 134 19.99 -19.50 -5.53
C PHE A 134 19.08 -18.31 -5.23
N GLU A 135 17.99 -18.54 -4.50
CA GLU A 135 17.05 -17.50 -4.08
C GLU A 135 17.75 -16.45 -3.21
N ASN A 136 18.53 -16.87 -2.20
CA ASN A 136 19.28 -15.95 -1.37
C ASN A 136 20.29 -15.10 -2.16
N GLN A 137 21.04 -15.69 -3.10
CA GLN A 137 21.94 -14.93 -3.97
C GLN A 137 21.20 -13.95 -4.87
N LEU A 138 20.05 -14.35 -5.40
CA LEU A 138 19.21 -13.51 -6.24
C LEU A 138 18.69 -12.29 -5.46
N LEU A 139 18.17 -12.52 -4.25
CA LEU A 139 17.68 -11.46 -3.35
C LEU A 139 18.79 -10.50 -2.94
N LEU A 140 19.98 -11.01 -2.56
CA LEU A 140 21.13 -10.17 -2.22
C LEU A 140 21.58 -9.31 -3.40
N LYS A 141 21.64 -9.90 -4.60
CA LYS A 141 22.09 -9.19 -5.81
C LYS A 141 21.11 -8.10 -6.22
N MET A 142 19.81 -8.38 -6.14
CA MET A 142 18.75 -7.41 -6.41
C MET A 142 18.74 -6.24 -5.42
N ASN A 143 18.96 -6.54 -4.14
CA ASN A 143 18.91 -5.56 -3.06
C ASN A 143 20.29 -4.97 -2.70
N SER A 144 21.28 -5.07 -3.58
CA SER A 144 22.65 -4.58 -3.34
C SER A 144 22.75 -3.09 -2.96
N LYS A 145 21.74 -2.27 -3.28
CA LYS A 145 21.67 -0.86 -2.85
C LYS A 145 21.33 -0.68 -1.37
N PHE A 146 20.68 -1.67 -0.76
CA PHE A 146 20.25 -1.65 0.64
C PHE A 146 21.27 -2.33 1.56
N TYR A 147 22.24 -3.04 1.00
CA TYR A 147 23.29 -3.74 1.74
C TYR A 147 24.66 -3.38 1.16
N SER A 148 25.43 -2.55 1.86
CA SER A 148 26.85 -2.37 1.56
C SER A 148 27.66 -3.43 2.29
N PHE A 149 28.26 -4.37 1.56
CA PHE A 149 29.40 -5.11 2.11
C PHE A 149 30.60 -4.18 2.01
N LYS A 150 31.04 -3.64 3.15
CA LYS A 150 32.35 -3.00 3.28
C LYS A 150 33.46 -4.03 3.15
#